data_AF-A0A8S3VNH6-F1
#
_entry.id   AF-A0A8S3VNH6-F1
#
_cell.length_a   1.000
_cell.length_b   1.000
_cell.length_c   1.000
_cell.angle_alpha   90.00
_cell.angle_beta   90.00
_cell.angle_gamma   90.00
#
_symmetry.space_group_name_H-M   'P 1'
#
loop_
_entity.id
_entity.type
_entity.pdbx_description
1 polymer ?
#
loop_
_entity_poly.entity_id
_entity_poly.type
_entity_poly.pdbx_seq_one_letter_code
_entity_poly.pdbx_strand_id
1 'polypeptide(L)'
;MVTKADGSKDFEIPLPGAFDVVNGTTDKTVIVSSNEMFKSGISIVDIQDRKVSKFIPVDSRCFGLVEHNGDVIYCSDSEMEMFNIHTKTINTIAPEGVTVYSYIYTNGKNIYYTSYFDNSVTCGDFQGVIKWTFEDRTILKNPRGISVDNDDFVFMLSSYSVIIISPCVSTSEIMASSANACGICELRHVTKQTEAWCPDWEILLLSENRKHIEKEIQEHRFKIDTHLNQIQKKLVDKIQEVEETERINFLQLVETLEEKENNLTKYQNSIANIKNYAYNLQTFMSIKQIEQDLANEQTIKTTSKDVKGCCILQCGRMAFTCCNSDKLMVNKGDGSKDFEIPLPGAFDVVNGTTDKTVIVSSNEMFKSGISIVDIQDRKVSKFIPCRFQMFWFSRT
;
A
#
# COMPACT_ATOMS: atom_id res chain seq x y z
N MET A 1 -11.33 12.75 3.27
CA MET A 1 -11.89 12.64 4.64
C MET A 1 -12.21 11.17 4.89
N VAL A 2 -11.86 10.63 6.06
CA VAL A 2 -12.25 9.27 6.46
C VAL A 2 -13.41 9.37 7.43
N THR A 3 -14.48 8.62 7.16
CA THR A 3 -15.70 8.57 7.99
C THR A 3 -15.88 7.18 8.57
N LYS A 4 -16.50 7.11 9.75
CA LYS A 4 -16.99 5.86 10.33
C LYS A 4 -18.23 5.39 9.58
N ALA A 5 -18.66 4.15 9.85
CA ALA A 5 -19.85 3.56 9.23
C ALA A 5 -21.16 4.34 9.53
N ASP A 6 -21.21 5.06 10.66
CA ASP A 6 -22.32 5.94 11.03
C ASP A 6 -22.28 7.31 10.31
N GLY A 7 -21.31 7.51 9.41
CA GLY A 7 -21.10 8.76 8.67
C GLY A 7 -20.38 9.84 9.46
N SER A 8 -20.07 9.62 10.75
CA SER A 8 -19.30 10.59 11.53
C SER A 8 -17.85 10.66 11.06
N LYS A 9 -17.25 11.86 11.14
CA LYS A 9 -15.85 12.07 10.78
C LYS A 9 -14.95 11.30 11.74
N ASP A 10 -14.02 10.50 11.19
CA ASP A 10 -12.98 9.85 11.99
C ASP A 10 -11.71 10.72 12.01
N PHE A 11 -11.08 10.91 10.86
CA PHE A 11 -9.95 11.82 10.70
C PHE A 11 -9.84 12.36 9.28
N GLU A 12 -8.91 13.30 9.07
CA GLU A 12 -8.65 13.93 7.80
C GLU A 12 -7.14 13.96 7.52
N ILE A 13 -6.79 13.61 6.28
CA ILE A 13 -5.43 13.71 5.77
C ILE A 13 -5.48 14.79 4.68
N PRO A 14 -4.73 15.89 4.83
CA PRO A 14 -4.71 16.94 3.83
C PRO A 14 -4.02 16.42 2.56
N LEU A 15 -4.73 16.48 1.44
CA LEU A 15 -4.24 16.08 0.13
C LEU A 15 -4.42 17.24 -0.86
N PRO A 16 -3.36 17.63 -1.58
CA PRO A 16 -3.46 18.65 -2.62
C PRO A 16 -4.35 18.16 -3.77
N GLY A 17 -5.42 18.90 -4.07
CA GLY A 17 -6.28 18.66 -5.23
C GLY A 17 -6.86 17.25 -5.39
N ALA A 18 -7.18 16.55 -4.29
CA ALA A 18 -7.72 15.18 -4.36
C ALA A 18 -8.95 15.09 -5.28
N PHE A 19 -8.95 14.12 -6.21
CA PHE A 19 -9.96 13.97 -7.25
C PHE A 19 -10.70 12.64 -7.18
N ASP A 20 -9.97 11.51 -7.18
CA ASP A 20 -10.52 10.16 -7.10
C ASP A 20 -9.78 9.33 -6.03
N VAL A 21 -10.41 8.27 -5.52
CA VAL A 21 -9.85 7.41 -4.46
C VAL A 21 -10.23 5.95 -4.66
N VAL A 22 -9.25 5.06 -4.52
CA VAL A 22 -9.47 3.61 -4.51
C VAL A 22 -8.74 2.95 -3.35
N ASN A 23 -9.19 1.74 -2.99
CA ASN A 23 -8.48 0.90 -2.04
C ASN A 23 -7.14 0.46 -2.65
N GLY A 24 -6.08 0.47 -1.85
CA GLY A 24 -4.79 -0.07 -2.24
C GLY A 24 -4.70 -1.59 -2.03
N THR A 25 -3.55 -2.15 -2.38
CA THR A 25 -3.25 -3.59 -2.29
C THR A 25 -3.32 -4.13 -0.85
N THR A 26 -3.22 -3.26 0.15
CA THR A 26 -3.41 -3.60 1.56
C THR A 26 -4.62 -2.87 2.14
N ASP A 27 -5.27 -3.50 3.11
CA ASP A 27 -6.38 -2.94 3.90
C ASP A 27 -6.03 -1.64 4.64
N LYS A 28 -4.74 -1.32 4.73
CA LYS A 28 -4.20 -0.13 5.39
C LYS A 28 -3.90 1.02 4.44
N THR A 29 -4.08 0.83 3.14
CA THR A 29 -3.68 1.81 2.14
C THR A 29 -4.85 2.23 1.26
N VAL A 30 -4.92 3.51 0.96
CA VAL A 30 -5.74 4.04 -0.15
C VAL A 30 -4.85 4.78 -1.12
N ILE A 31 -5.25 4.76 -2.38
CA ILE A 31 -4.57 5.42 -3.47
C ILE A 31 -5.48 6.55 -3.92
N VAL A 32 -4.94 7.77 -3.98
CA VAL A 32 -5.70 8.98 -4.27
C VAL A 32 -5.08 9.68 -5.46
N SER A 33 -5.87 9.98 -6.48
CA SER A 33 -5.44 10.86 -7.56
C SER A 33 -5.57 12.33 -7.14
N SER A 34 -4.61 13.13 -7.55
CA SER A 34 -4.53 14.55 -7.26
C SER A 34 -4.38 15.34 -8.55
N ASN A 35 -5.23 16.35 -8.74
CA ASN A 35 -5.20 17.28 -9.86
C ASN A 35 -5.09 18.72 -9.34
N GLU A 36 -3.85 19.24 -9.25
CA GLU A 36 -3.61 20.66 -9.04
C GLU A 36 -3.08 21.33 -10.31
N MET A 37 -3.31 22.64 -10.43
CA MET A 37 -2.95 23.46 -11.59
C MET A 37 -1.47 23.33 -12.03
N PHE A 38 -0.56 22.95 -11.11
CA PHE A 38 0.87 22.81 -11.37
C PHE A 38 1.46 21.44 -11.03
N LYS A 39 0.69 20.53 -10.42
CA LYS A 39 1.16 19.22 -9.97
C LYS A 39 0.01 18.22 -9.95
N SER A 40 -0.03 17.36 -10.96
CA SER A 40 -0.84 16.15 -10.93
C SER A 40 -0.01 14.98 -10.41
N GLY A 41 -0.68 14.04 -9.75
CA GLY A 41 0.01 12.92 -9.14
C GLY A 41 -0.92 11.90 -8.50
N ILE A 42 -0.31 10.80 -8.07
CA ILE A 42 -0.96 9.71 -7.35
C ILE A 42 -0.32 9.65 -5.96
N SER A 43 -1.14 9.84 -4.93
CA SER A 43 -0.75 9.73 -3.54
C SER A 43 -1.10 8.34 -3.01
N ILE A 44 -0.13 7.62 -2.47
CA ILE A 44 -0.36 6.43 -1.65
C ILE A 44 -0.45 6.90 -0.20
N VAL A 45 -1.58 6.63 0.42
CA VAL A 45 -1.91 7.10 1.76
C VAL A 45 -1.99 5.90 2.70
N ASP A 46 -1.21 5.95 3.77
CA ASP A 46 -1.30 4.98 4.85
C ASP A 46 -2.35 5.48 5.85
N ILE A 47 -3.44 4.73 5.95
CA ILE A 47 -4.60 5.03 6.79
C ILE A 47 -4.23 4.86 8.26
N GLN A 48 -3.42 3.84 8.59
CA GLN A 48 -3.01 3.55 9.96
C GLN A 48 -2.08 4.63 10.51
N ASP A 49 -1.09 5.02 9.70
CA ASP A 49 -0.13 6.09 10.03
C ASP A 49 -0.69 7.50 9.79
N ARG A 50 -1.89 7.60 9.20
CA ARG A 50 -2.60 8.85 8.88
C ARG A 50 -1.76 9.85 8.07
N LYS A 51 -0.98 9.37 7.11
CA LYS A 51 -0.06 10.20 6.32
C LYS A 51 0.06 9.71 4.89
N VAL A 52 0.48 10.61 4.00
CA VAL A 52 0.92 10.24 2.66
C VAL A 52 2.26 9.50 2.78
N SER A 53 2.27 8.23 2.41
CA SER A 53 3.49 7.40 2.45
C SER A 53 4.35 7.64 1.22
N LYS A 54 3.72 7.88 0.07
CA LYS A 54 4.41 8.11 -1.21
C LYS A 54 3.58 9.02 -2.11
N PHE A 55 4.25 9.89 -2.85
CA PHE A 55 3.67 10.69 -3.93
C PHE A 55 4.39 10.36 -5.24
N ILE A 56 3.61 10.10 -6.30
CA ILE A 56 4.10 9.79 -7.63
C ILE A 56 3.64 10.91 -8.56
N PRO A 57 4.54 11.79 -9.04
CA PRO A 57 4.15 12.80 -10.01
C PRO A 57 3.77 12.13 -11.33
N VAL A 58 2.73 12.66 -11.98
CA VAL A 58 2.36 12.31 -13.35
C VAL A 58 2.30 13.58 -14.20
N ASP A 59 2.59 13.46 -15.50
CA ASP A 59 2.74 14.61 -16.40
C ASP A 59 1.39 15.22 -16.85
N SER A 60 0.28 14.55 -16.52
CA SER A 60 -1.08 14.89 -16.94
C SER A 60 -2.08 14.72 -15.80
N ARG A 61 -3.30 15.26 -15.96
CA ARG A 61 -4.36 15.08 -14.97
C ARG A 61 -4.83 13.63 -14.91
N CYS A 62 -5.19 13.17 -13.72
CA CYS A 62 -5.64 11.80 -13.45
C CYS A 62 -7.11 11.84 -13.04
N PHE A 63 -8.01 11.33 -13.89
CA PHE A 63 -9.46 11.45 -13.67
C PHE A 63 -10.12 10.23 -13.04
N GLY A 64 -9.73 9.04 -13.51
CA GLY A 64 -10.19 7.76 -12.99
C GLY A 64 -8.99 6.95 -12.53
N LEU A 65 -9.19 6.19 -11.46
CA LEU A 65 -8.14 5.41 -10.81
C LEU A 65 -8.67 4.02 -10.48
N VAL A 66 -7.86 2.98 -10.63
CA VAL A 66 -8.15 1.64 -10.11
C VAL A 66 -6.85 0.91 -9.75
N GLU A 67 -6.90 0.08 -8.72
CA GLU A 67 -5.80 -0.82 -8.36
C GLU A 67 -6.01 -2.18 -9.03
N HIS A 68 -4.95 -2.75 -9.59
CA HIS A 68 -4.98 -4.08 -10.18
C HIS A 68 -3.65 -4.78 -9.93
N ASN A 69 -3.66 -5.85 -9.13
CA ASN A 69 -2.50 -6.72 -8.89
C ASN A 69 -1.23 -5.97 -8.41
N GLY A 70 -1.38 -4.95 -7.57
CA GLY A 70 -0.26 -4.14 -7.07
C GLY A 70 0.13 -2.98 -8.00
N ASP A 71 -0.50 -2.87 -9.17
CA ASP A 71 -0.31 -1.78 -10.12
C ASP A 71 -1.49 -0.80 -10.04
N VAL A 72 -1.23 0.44 -10.44
CA VAL A 72 -2.25 1.50 -10.47
C VAL A 72 -2.56 1.82 -11.92
N ILE A 73 -3.81 1.61 -12.31
CA ILE A 73 -4.29 2.01 -13.63
C ILE A 73 -5.03 3.31 -13.49
N TYR A 74 -4.73 4.27 -14.36
CA TYR A 74 -5.36 5.56 -14.34
C TYR A 74 -5.60 6.13 -15.73
N CYS A 75 -6.59 7.01 -15.83
CA CYS A 75 -6.93 7.72 -17.05
C CYS A 75 -6.31 9.11 -17.01
N SER A 76 -5.40 9.35 -17.95
CA SER A 76 -4.79 10.65 -18.18
C SER A 76 -5.68 11.56 -19.04
N ASP A 77 -5.14 12.70 -19.46
CA ASP A 77 -5.79 13.56 -20.44
C ASP A 77 -5.85 12.93 -21.85
N SER A 78 -5.00 11.96 -22.17
CA SER A 78 -4.86 11.44 -23.55
C SER A 78 -4.91 9.92 -23.67
N GLU A 79 -4.70 9.20 -22.59
CA GLU A 79 -4.51 7.75 -22.63
C GLU A 79 -4.86 7.11 -21.29
N MET A 80 -4.84 5.78 -21.29
CA MET A 80 -4.93 4.99 -20.07
C MET A 80 -3.55 4.41 -19.78
N GLU A 81 -3.05 4.63 -18.57
CA GLU A 81 -1.70 4.28 -18.16
C GLU A 81 -1.73 3.32 -16.96
N MET A 82 -0.77 2.42 -16.91
CA MET A 82 -0.50 1.52 -15.80
C MET A 82 0.82 1.92 -15.16
N PHE A 83 0.76 2.39 -13.93
CA PHE A 83 1.92 2.64 -13.11
C PHE A 83 2.21 1.45 -12.20
N ASN A 84 3.37 0.82 -12.39
CA ASN A 84 3.81 -0.24 -11.51
C ASN A 84 4.47 0.34 -10.26
N ILE A 85 3.85 0.13 -9.09
CA ILE A 85 4.25 0.80 -7.84
C ILE A 85 5.68 0.42 -7.42
N HIS A 86 6.08 -0.82 -7.70
CA HIS A 86 7.36 -1.39 -7.30
C HIS A 86 8.51 -0.97 -8.21
N THR A 87 8.36 -1.14 -9.52
CA THR A 87 9.38 -0.81 -10.53
C THR A 87 9.43 0.67 -10.87
N LYS A 88 8.36 1.41 -10.54
CA LYS A 88 8.16 2.83 -10.90
C LYS A 88 8.17 3.07 -12.40
N THR A 89 7.68 2.10 -13.16
CA THR A 89 7.53 2.21 -14.61
C THR A 89 6.08 2.56 -14.95
N ILE A 90 5.89 3.33 -16.02
CA ILE A 90 4.59 3.65 -16.60
C ILE A 90 4.52 2.93 -17.94
N ASN A 91 3.44 2.18 -18.15
CA ASN A 91 3.12 1.54 -19.42
C ASN A 91 1.75 2.04 -19.89
N THR A 92 1.65 2.49 -21.13
CA THR A 92 0.36 2.79 -21.75
C THR A 92 -0.41 1.48 -22.00
N ILE A 93 -1.67 1.40 -21.53
CA ILE A 93 -2.59 0.27 -21.79
C ILE A 93 -3.46 0.54 -23.04
N ALA A 94 -3.45 1.77 -23.56
CA ALA A 94 -4.45 2.31 -24.46
C ALA A 94 -4.89 1.38 -25.62
N PRO A 95 -6.19 1.08 -25.72
CA PRO A 95 -6.88 1.12 -27.00
C PRO A 95 -6.90 2.55 -27.54
N GLU A 96 -6.78 2.75 -28.85
CA GLU A 96 -7.07 4.04 -29.49
C GLU A 96 -8.46 4.54 -29.04
N GLY A 97 -8.58 5.80 -28.61
CA GLY A 97 -9.88 6.45 -28.36
C GLY A 97 -10.34 6.60 -26.90
N VAL A 98 -9.48 6.38 -25.89
CA VAL A 98 -9.81 6.77 -24.51
C VAL A 98 -9.87 8.30 -24.42
N THR A 99 -11.03 8.86 -24.10
CA THR A 99 -11.18 10.31 -23.94
C THR A 99 -10.84 10.78 -22.52
N VAL A 100 -10.49 12.05 -22.41
CA VAL A 100 -10.40 12.78 -21.13
C VAL A 100 -11.69 12.58 -20.30
N TYR A 101 -11.58 12.51 -18.96
CA TYR A 101 -12.68 12.35 -17.99
C TYR A 101 -13.34 10.96 -17.93
N SER A 102 -12.54 9.91 -18.04
CA SER A 102 -12.99 8.53 -17.83
C SER A 102 -12.91 8.09 -16.36
N TYR A 103 -13.94 7.38 -15.89
CA TYR A 103 -13.87 6.57 -14.68
C TYR A 103 -13.56 5.13 -15.06
N ILE A 104 -12.80 4.42 -14.23
CA ILE A 104 -12.28 3.08 -14.54
C ILE A 104 -12.73 2.09 -13.47
N TYR A 105 -13.01 0.86 -13.88
CA TYR A 105 -13.19 -0.27 -13.00
C TYR A 105 -12.51 -1.51 -13.58
N THR A 106 -12.12 -2.46 -12.72
CA THR A 106 -11.62 -3.76 -13.15
C THR A 106 -12.21 -4.89 -12.31
N ASN A 107 -12.50 -6.02 -12.95
CA ASN A 107 -12.90 -7.27 -12.30
C ASN A 107 -11.76 -8.31 -12.26
N GLY A 108 -10.52 -7.88 -12.55
CA GLY A 108 -9.34 -8.75 -12.61
C GLY A 108 -9.05 -9.37 -13.99
N LYS A 109 -10.01 -9.43 -14.90
CA LYS A 109 -9.82 -9.93 -16.28
C LYS A 109 -10.01 -8.85 -17.33
N ASN A 110 -10.93 -7.93 -17.06
CA ASN A 110 -11.33 -6.86 -17.97
C ASN A 110 -11.06 -5.51 -17.31
N ILE A 111 -10.92 -4.51 -18.17
CA ILE A 111 -10.98 -3.10 -17.80
C ILE A 111 -12.24 -2.49 -18.39
N TYR A 112 -12.97 -1.78 -17.55
CA TYR A 112 -14.18 -1.07 -17.90
C TYR A 112 -13.94 0.41 -17.71
N TYR A 113 -14.33 1.23 -18.69
CA TYR A 113 -14.20 2.67 -18.56
C TYR A 113 -15.35 3.42 -19.20
N THR A 114 -15.71 4.55 -18.61
CA THR A 114 -16.69 5.47 -19.17
C THR A 114 -16.00 6.49 -20.07
N SER A 115 -16.66 6.95 -21.14
CA SER A 115 -16.21 8.12 -21.92
C SER A 115 -17.19 9.26 -21.67
N TYR A 116 -16.73 10.32 -21.00
CA TYR A 116 -17.57 11.48 -20.70
C TYR A 116 -18.08 12.15 -21.98
N PHE A 117 -17.21 12.31 -22.97
CA PHE A 117 -17.52 13.04 -24.19
C PHE A 117 -18.27 12.20 -25.22
N ASP A 118 -17.93 10.91 -25.34
CA ASP A 118 -18.61 10.04 -26.30
C ASP A 118 -19.93 9.52 -25.78
N ASN A 119 -20.19 9.68 -24.46
CA ASN A 119 -21.34 9.11 -23.77
C ASN A 119 -21.38 7.59 -24.00
N SER A 120 -20.27 6.92 -23.67
CA SER A 120 -20.10 5.48 -23.87
C SER A 120 -19.54 4.79 -22.62
N VAL A 121 -19.71 3.46 -22.59
CA VAL A 121 -19.03 2.57 -21.65
C VAL A 121 -18.33 1.49 -22.47
N THR A 122 -17.03 1.31 -22.26
CA THR A 122 -16.22 0.35 -23.01
C THR A 122 -15.66 -0.71 -22.07
N CYS A 123 -15.66 -1.97 -22.54
CA CYS A 123 -14.97 -3.08 -21.92
C CYS A 123 -13.82 -3.52 -22.84
N GLY A 124 -12.63 -3.65 -22.27
CA GLY A 124 -11.45 -4.19 -22.94
C GLY A 124 -10.62 -5.08 -22.03
N ASP A 125 -9.47 -5.54 -22.52
CA ASP A 125 -8.45 -6.18 -21.69
C ASP A 125 -7.26 -5.24 -21.41
N PHE A 126 -6.28 -5.72 -20.63
CA PHE A 126 -5.09 -4.96 -20.27
C PHE A 126 -4.05 -4.86 -21.39
N GLN A 127 -4.33 -5.46 -22.55
CA GLN A 127 -3.54 -5.34 -23.78
C GLN A 127 -4.15 -4.30 -24.72
N GLY A 128 -5.24 -3.64 -24.32
CA GLY A 128 -5.93 -2.64 -25.12
C GLY A 128 -6.91 -3.23 -26.15
N VAL A 129 -7.22 -4.53 -26.10
CA VAL A 129 -8.20 -5.13 -27.02
C VAL A 129 -9.60 -4.83 -26.52
N ILE A 130 -10.36 -4.06 -27.29
CA ILE A 130 -11.77 -3.75 -27.01
C ILE A 130 -12.61 -5.00 -27.24
N LYS A 131 -13.40 -5.38 -26.22
CA LYS A 131 -14.36 -6.49 -26.29
C LYS A 131 -15.73 -6.01 -26.75
N TRP A 132 -16.20 -4.90 -26.19
CA TRP A 132 -17.44 -4.25 -26.59
C TRP A 132 -17.47 -2.79 -26.13
N THR A 133 -18.25 -1.97 -26.83
CA THR A 133 -18.58 -0.60 -26.46
C THR A 133 -20.09 -0.43 -26.50
N PHE A 134 -20.67 0.10 -25.42
CA PHE A 134 -22.07 0.48 -25.36
C PHE A 134 -22.17 2.00 -25.49
N GLU A 135 -22.85 2.47 -26.55
CA GLU A 135 -23.04 3.89 -26.84
C GLU A 135 -24.53 4.23 -26.92
N ASP A 136 -24.97 5.14 -26.06
CA ASP A 136 -26.31 5.72 -26.12
C ASP A 136 -26.30 7.13 -25.54
N ARG A 137 -26.20 8.13 -26.42
CA ARG A 137 -26.16 9.54 -26.03
C ARG A 137 -27.43 10.03 -25.31
N THR A 138 -28.53 9.30 -25.41
CA THR A 138 -29.78 9.67 -24.77
C THR A 138 -29.83 9.21 -23.31
N ILE A 139 -29.26 8.04 -23.02
CA ILE A 139 -29.25 7.39 -21.70
C ILE A 139 -27.95 7.73 -20.94
N LEU A 140 -26.79 7.59 -21.59
CA LEU A 140 -25.46 7.77 -21.01
C LEU A 140 -25.02 9.25 -20.96
N LYS A 141 -25.89 10.19 -20.59
CA LYS A 141 -25.52 11.61 -20.55
C LYS A 141 -24.48 11.90 -19.46
N ASN A 142 -23.24 12.17 -19.87
CA ASN A 142 -22.10 12.43 -18.99
C ASN A 142 -21.89 11.28 -17.99
N PRO A 143 -21.49 10.07 -18.44
CA PRO A 143 -21.35 8.92 -17.57
C PRO A 143 -20.23 9.17 -16.54
N ARG A 144 -20.56 8.99 -15.26
CA ARG A 144 -19.69 9.19 -14.10
C ARG A 144 -19.72 7.97 -13.20
N GLY A 145 -18.58 7.55 -12.67
CA GLY A 145 -18.53 6.38 -11.79
C GLY A 145 -18.95 5.08 -12.48
N ILE A 146 -18.29 4.00 -12.11
CA ILE A 146 -18.56 2.70 -12.70
C ILE A 146 -18.26 1.63 -11.66
N SER A 147 -19.09 0.60 -11.63
CA SER A 147 -18.90 -0.62 -10.85
C SER A 147 -19.38 -1.79 -11.69
N VAL A 148 -18.77 -2.95 -11.51
CA VAL A 148 -19.17 -4.18 -12.19
C VAL A 148 -19.33 -5.28 -11.16
N ASP A 149 -20.38 -6.09 -11.28
CA ASP A 149 -20.57 -7.25 -10.40
C ASP A 149 -19.85 -8.50 -10.93
N ASN A 150 -20.05 -9.64 -10.24
CA ASN A 150 -19.41 -10.90 -10.59
C ASN A 150 -19.96 -11.55 -11.87
N ASP A 151 -21.14 -11.12 -12.33
CA ASP A 151 -21.80 -11.61 -13.54
C ASP A 151 -21.59 -10.65 -14.74
N ASP A 152 -20.64 -9.71 -14.60
CA ASP A 152 -20.30 -8.67 -15.56
C ASP A 152 -21.43 -7.66 -15.84
N PHE A 153 -22.43 -7.52 -14.98
CA PHE A 153 -23.37 -6.40 -15.08
C PHE A 153 -22.66 -5.11 -14.69
N VAL A 154 -22.72 -4.12 -15.58
CA VAL A 154 -22.09 -2.82 -15.37
C VAL A 154 -23.10 -1.83 -14.82
N PHE A 155 -22.82 -1.32 -13.63
CA PHE A 155 -23.57 -0.27 -12.95
C PHE A 155 -22.83 1.05 -13.16
N MET A 156 -23.50 2.04 -13.73
CA MET A 156 -22.90 3.33 -14.06
C MET A 156 -23.82 4.48 -13.64
N LEU A 157 -23.24 5.55 -13.09
CA LEU A 157 -24.00 6.76 -12.72
C LEU A 157 -23.97 7.78 -13.86
N SER A 158 -25.09 7.94 -14.56
CA SER A 158 -25.27 9.06 -15.48
C SER A 158 -25.75 10.29 -14.71
N SER A 159 -25.81 11.46 -15.36
CA SER A 159 -26.14 12.75 -14.74
C SER A 159 -27.34 12.71 -13.77
N TYR A 160 -28.32 11.83 -13.98
CA TYR A 160 -29.53 11.73 -13.16
C TYR A 160 -30.04 10.29 -12.94
N SER A 161 -29.27 9.27 -13.30
CA SER A 161 -29.75 7.88 -13.26
C SER A 161 -28.62 6.89 -12.98
N VAL A 162 -28.99 5.79 -12.32
CA VAL A 162 -28.18 4.56 -12.30
C VAL A 162 -28.61 3.74 -13.51
N ILE A 163 -27.66 3.36 -14.35
CA ILE A 163 -27.91 2.52 -15.52
C ILE A 163 -27.20 1.20 -15.31
N ILE A 164 -27.91 0.11 -15.64
CA ILE A 164 -27.40 -1.26 -15.58
C ILE A 164 -27.28 -1.75 -17.01
N ILE A 165 -26.07 -2.11 -17.41
CA ILE A 165 -25.76 -2.64 -18.75
C ILE A 165 -25.43 -4.12 -18.58
N SER A 166 -26.16 -4.99 -19.30
CA SER A 166 -25.85 -6.41 -19.37
C SER A 166 -25.05 -6.72 -20.63
N PRO A 167 -23.86 -7.31 -20.54
CA PRO A 167 -23.03 -7.65 -21.70
C PRO A 167 -23.56 -8.83 -22.52
N CYS A 168 -24.52 -9.61 -21.98
CA CYS A 168 -24.99 -10.85 -22.58
C CYS A 168 -26.09 -10.70 -23.64
N VAL A 169 -26.53 -9.48 -23.97
CA VAL A 169 -27.61 -9.29 -24.94
C VAL A 169 -27.01 -8.96 -26.31
N SER A 170 -26.61 -9.99 -27.05
CA SER A 170 -26.22 -9.89 -28.46
C SER A 170 -27.40 -9.61 -29.42
N THR A 171 -28.57 -9.23 -28.89
CA THR A 171 -29.74 -8.86 -29.69
C THR A 171 -30.61 -7.86 -28.92
N SER A 172 -30.45 -6.56 -29.20
CA SER A 172 -31.54 -5.58 -29.32
C SER A 172 -32.83 -5.78 -28.49
N GLU A 173 -32.72 -6.04 -27.18
CA GLU A 173 -33.82 -5.91 -26.23
C GLU A 173 -33.38 -4.97 -25.11
N ILE A 174 -33.39 -3.68 -25.46
CA ILE A 174 -33.43 -2.61 -24.48
C ILE A 174 -34.77 -2.79 -23.76
N MET A 175 -34.76 -3.32 -22.53
CA MET A 175 -35.89 -3.19 -21.61
C MET A 175 -36.02 -1.73 -21.15
N ALA A 176 -36.30 -0.84 -22.09
CA ALA A 176 -36.92 0.43 -21.80
C ALA A 176 -38.41 0.13 -21.65
N SER A 177 -38.94 0.25 -20.44
CA SER A 177 -40.36 0.24 -20.19
C SER A 177 -41.01 1.50 -20.78
N SER A 178 -41.18 1.54 -22.10
CA SER A 178 -42.10 2.45 -22.76
C SER A 178 -43.18 1.64 -23.48
N ALA A 179 -44.40 1.78 -22.98
CA ALA A 179 -45.60 1.23 -23.60
C ALA A 179 -45.77 1.72 -25.05
N ASN A 180 -46.27 0.82 -25.90
CA ASN A 180 -46.83 1.03 -27.25
C ASN A 180 -45.89 0.84 -28.45
N ALA A 181 -45.80 -0.39 -28.96
CA ALA A 181 -45.69 -0.64 -30.41
C ALA A 181 -46.28 -2.01 -30.77
N CYS A 182 -47.39 -1.98 -31.52
CA CYS A 182 -48.08 -3.14 -32.09
C CYS A 182 -47.43 -3.50 -33.44
N GLY A 183 -46.85 -4.70 -33.53
CA GLY A 183 -46.30 -5.26 -34.76
C GLY A 183 -47.11 -6.46 -35.26
N ILE A 184 -48.28 -6.23 -35.86
CA ILE A 184 -49.01 -7.24 -36.67
C ILE A 184 -49.75 -6.53 -37.81
N CYS A 185 -49.11 -6.30 -38.95
CA CYS A 185 -49.74 -5.78 -40.16
C CYS A 185 -48.97 -6.13 -41.46
N GLU A 186 -48.54 -7.38 -41.73
CA GLU A 186 -47.89 -7.71 -43.02
C GLU A 186 -48.22 -9.08 -43.64
N LEU A 187 -49.47 -9.55 -43.57
CA LEU A 187 -49.89 -10.69 -44.41
C LEU A 187 -51.28 -10.48 -45.03
N ARG A 188 -51.29 -9.81 -46.18
CA ARG A 188 -52.40 -9.82 -47.13
C ARG A 188 -51.84 -10.19 -48.51
N HIS A 189 -52.27 -11.35 -49.03
CA HIS A 189 -52.59 -11.67 -50.43
C HIS A 189 -52.21 -13.12 -50.78
N VAL A 190 -53.19 -14.04 -50.75
CA VAL A 190 -53.45 -14.99 -51.85
C VAL A 190 -54.94 -15.35 -51.80
N THR A 191 -55.72 -14.85 -52.76
CA THR A 191 -57.09 -15.32 -53.03
C THR A 191 -57.08 -16.24 -54.25
N LYS A 192 -57.52 -17.50 -54.07
CA LYS A 192 -58.16 -18.31 -55.12
C LYS A 192 -59.31 -19.09 -54.48
N GLN A 193 -60.50 -18.95 -55.06
CA GLN A 193 -61.70 -19.71 -54.73
C GLN A 193 -61.66 -21.06 -55.46
N THR A 194 -61.80 -22.15 -54.72
CA THR A 194 -62.24 -23.45 -55.26
C THR A 194 -63.25 -24.06 -54.30
N GLU A 195 -64.44 -24.31 -54.87
CA GLU A 195 -65.44 -25.33 -54.56
C GLU A 195 -66.01 -25.46 -53.13
N ALA A 196 -67.33 -25.66 -53.08
CA ALA A 196 -68.13 -25.71 -51.87
C ALA A 196 -67.62 -26.78 -50.89
N TRP A 197 -66.97 -26.30 -49.82
CA TRP A 197 -66.43 -27.09 -48.73
C TRP A 197 -67.54 -27.29 -47.67
N CYS A 198 -67.79 -28.52 -47.26
CA CYS A 198 -68.82 -28.86 -46.28
C CYS A 198 -68.25 -28.67 -44.84
N PRO A 199 -68.67 -27.64 -44.08
CA PRO A 199 -68.00 -27.24 -42.84
C PRO A 199 -68.15 -28.22 -41.67
N ASP A 200 -69.18 -29.07 -41.70
CA ASP A 200 -69.61 -29.83 -40.51
C ASP A 200 -68.76 -31.09 -40.25
N TRP A 201 -68.14 -31.67 -41.28
CA TRP A 201 -67.27 -32.84 -41.13
C TRP A 201 -65.84 -32.47 -40.70
N GLU A 202 -65.36 -31.29 -41.08
CA GLU A 202 -64.04 -30.80 -40.70
C GLU A 202 -63.98 -30.45 -39.20
N ILE A 203 -65.06 -29.91 -38.64
CA ILE A 203 -65.15 -29.57 -37.21
C ILE A 203 -65.05 -30.81 -36.31
N LEU A 204 -65.66 -31.93 -36.70
CA LEU A 204 -65.60 -33.18 -35.92
C LEU A 204 -64.21 -33.82 -35.97
N LEU A 205 -63.61 -33.92 -37.16
CA LEU A 205 -62.25 -34.47 -37.33
C LEU A 205 -61.18 -33.62 -36.62
N LEU A 206 -61.33 -32.29 -36.66
CA LEU A 206 -60.47 -31.37 -35.90
C LEU A 206 -60.64 -31.54 -34.39
N SER A 207 -61.86 -31.83 -33.91
CA SER A 207 -62.11 -32.03 -32.48
C SER A 207 -61.49 -33.32 -31.92
N GLU A 208 -61.47 -34.40 -32.70
CA GLU A 208 -60.86 -35.67 -32.30
C GLU A 208 -59.34 -35.61 -32.38
N ASN A 209 -58.78 -35.04 -33.46
CA ASN A 209 -57.34 -34.82 -33.59
C ASN A 209 -56.81 -33.90 -32.48
N ARG A 210 -57.57 -32.86 -32.10
CA ARG A 210 -57.21 -32.00 -30.98
C ARG A 210 -57.11 -32.77 -29.66
N LYS A 211 -58.08 -33.64 -29.35
CA LYS A 211 -58.04 -34.47 -28.13
C LYS A 211 -56.84 -35.41 -28.12
N HIS A 212 -56.50 -35.97 -29.28
CA HIS A 212 -55.33 -36.84 -29.41
C HIS A 212 -54.03 -36.07 -29.14
N ILE A 213 -53.86 -34.90 -29.78
CA ILE A 213 -52.70 -34.03 -29.58
C ILE A 213 -52.61 -33.55 -28.12
N GLU A 214 -53.73 -33.16 -27.50
CA GLU A 214 -53.75 -32.75 -26.09
C GLU A 214 -53.29 -33.88 -25.16
N LYS A 215 -53.69 -35.13 -25.43
CA LYS A 215 -53.25 -36.30 -24.68
C LYS A 215 -51.74 -36.55 -24.86
N GLU A 216 -51.23 -36.51 -26.10
CA GLU A 216 -49.80 -36.67 -26.36
C GLU A 216 -48.97 -35.58 -25.68
N ILE A 217 -49.43 -34.32 -25.72
CA ILE A 217 -48.78 -33.21 -25.01
C ILE A 217 -48.73 -33.48 -23.50
N GLN A 218 -49.81 -33.99 -22.90
CA GLN A 218 -49.82 -34.33 -21.47
C GLN A 218 -48.84 -35.47 -21.14
N GLU A 219 -48.79 -36.52 -21.96
CA GLU A 219 -47.85 -37.63 -21.78
C GLU A 219 -46.39 -37.17 -21.92
N HIS A 220 -46.10 -36.29 -22.90
CA HIS A 220 -44.77 -35.72 -23.08
C HIS A 220 -44.39 -34.79 -21.93
N ARG A 221 -45.30 -33.94 -21.44
CA ARG A 221 -45.06 -33.09 -20.26
C ARG A 221 -44.71 -33.94 -19.03
N PHE A 222 -45.47 -34.99 -18.76
CA PHE A 222 -45.20 -35.89 -17.64
C PHE A 222 -43.82 -36.57 -17.73
N LYS A 223 -43.42 -37.01 -18.94
CA LYS A 223 -42.08 -37.57 -19.19
C LYS A 223 -40.97 -36.54 -18.96
N ILE A 224 -41.16 -35.31 -19.46
CA ILE A 224 -40.24 -34.19 -19.25
C ILE A 224 -40.08 -33.90 -17.75
N ASP A 225 -41.19 -33.76 -17.02
CA ASP A 225 -41.17 -33.48 -15.58
C ASP A 225 -40.47 -34.59 -14.80
N THR A 226 -40.70 -35.85 -15.19
CA THR A 226 -40.01 -37.01 -14.58
C THR A 226 -38.50 -36.93 -14.80
N HIS A 227 -38.05 -36.62 -16.02
CA HIS A 227 -36.63 -36.45 -16.32
C HIS A 227 -36.02 -35.25 -15.60
N LEU A 228 -36.72 -34.11 -15.54
CA LEU A 228 -36.28 -32.93 -14.80
C LEU A 228 -36.10 -33.24 -13.31
N ASN A 229 -37.05 -33.93 -12.69
CA ASN A 229 -36.95 -34.36 -11.29
C ASN A 229 -35.77 -35.31 -11.05
N GLN A 230 -35.49 -36.23 -11.99
CA GLN A 230 -34.32 -37.12 -11.90
C GLN A 230 -32.99 -36.36 -12.04
N ILE A 231 -32.92 -35.39 -12.96
CA ILE A 231 -31.73 -34.54 -13.14
C ILE A 231 -31.52 -33.68 -11.89
N GLN A 232 -32.57 -33.04 -11.38
CA GLN A 232 -32.51 -32.24 -10.16
C GLN A 232 -32.02 -33.06 -8.98
N LYS A 233 -32.54 -34.27 -8.79
CA LYS A 233 -32.07 -35.17 -7.73
C LYS A 233 -30.59 -35.51 -7.86
N LYS A 234 -30.14 -35.91 -9.05
CA LYS A 234 -28.72 -36.22 -9.31
C LYS A 234 -27.80 -35.01 -9.06
N LEU A 235 -28.27 -33.81 -9.41
CA LEU A 235 -27.50 -32.58 -9.20
C LEU A 235 -27.36 -32.27 -7.71
N VAL A 236 -28.45 -32.39 -6.94
CA VAL A 236 -28.42 -32.21 -5.48
C VAL A 236 -27.51 -33.24 -4.82
N ASP A 237 -27.62 -34.52 -5.19
CA ASP A 237 -26.76 -35.59 -4.65
C ASP A 237 -25.27 -35.29 -4.96
N LYS A 238 -24.95 -34.79 -6.16
CA LYS A 238 -23.57 -34.45 -6.53
C LYS A 238 -23.04 -33.22 -5.81
N ILE A 239 -23.88 -32.21 -5.58
CA ILE A 239 -23.53 -31.03 -4.78
C ILE A 239 -23.18 -31.47 -3.35
N GLN A 240 -24.00 -32.33 -2.73
CA GLN A 240 -23.73 -32.84 -1.38
C GLN A 240 -22.43 -33.65 -1.29
N GLU A 241 -22.11 -34.46 -2.31
CA GLU A 241 -20.84 -35.19 -2.37
C GLU A 241 -19.62 -34.25 -2.44
N VAL A 242 -19.72 -33.18 -3.24
CA VAL A 242 -18.66 -32.17 -3.35
C VAL A 242 -18.52 -31.38 -2.05
N GLU A 243 -19.63 -30.95 -1.44
CA GLU A 243 -19.62 -30.23 -0.16
C GLU A 243 -18.97 -31.05 0.96
N GLU A 244 -19.27 -32.34 1.07
CA GLU A 244 -18.67 -33.21 2.09
C GLU A 244 -17.18 -33.45 1.82
N THR A 245 -16.78 -33.60 0.55
CA THR A 245 -15.37 -33.76 0.17
C THR A 245 -14.57 -32.50 0.53
N GLU A 246 -15.09 -31.32 0.18
CA GLU A 246 -14.44 -30.03 0.50
C GLU A 246 -14.41 -29.79 2.01
N ARG A 247 -15.45 -30.19 2.74
CA ARG A 247 -15.47 -30.12 4.20
C ARG A 247 -14.36 -30.96 4.84
N ILE A 248 -14.15 -32.18 4.35
CA ILE A 248 -13.07 -33.06 4.84
C ILE A 248 -11.70 -32.46 4.53
N ASN A 249 -11.49 -31.97 3.31
CA ASN A 249 -10.24 -31.31 2.91
C ASN A 249 -9.97 -30.07 3.78
N PHE A 250 -11.00 -29.27 4.06
CA PHE A 250 -10.91 -28.11 4.92
C PHE A 250 -10.49 -28.48 6.35
N LEU A 251 -11.09 -29.53 6.94
CA LEU A 251 -10.73 -29.99 8.29
C LEU A 251 -9.27 -30.47 8.36
N GLN A 252 -8.78 -31.20 7.35
CA GLN A 252 -7.38 -31.62 7.27
C GLN A 252 -6.41 -30.43 7.16
N LEU A 253 -6.81 -29.40 6.41
CA LEU A 253 -6.02 -28.18 6.29
C LEU A 253 -5.94 -27.44 7.63
N VAL A 254 -7.05 -27.33 8.36
CA VAL A 254 -7.08 -26.73 9.70
C VAL A 254 -6.16 -27.47 10.66
N GLU A 255 -6.23 -28.80 10.72
CA GLU A 255 -5.35 -29.62 11.58
C GLU A 255 -3.86 -29.41 11.25
N THR A 256 -3.53 -29.35 9.96
CA THR A 256 -2.16 -29.08 9.49
C THR A 256 -1.70 -27.66 9.89
N LEU A 257 -2.59 -26.68 9.84
CA LEU A 257 -2.29 -25.30 10.24
C LEU A 257 -2.06 -25.18 11.75
N GLU A 258 -2.88 -25.84 12.57
CA GLU A 258 -2.72 -25.91 14.02
C GLU A 258 -1.38 -26.57 14.41
N GLU A 259 -0.98 -27.65 13.73
CA GLU A 259 0.33 -28.28 13.95
C GLU A 259 1.48 -27.30 13.63
N LYS A 260 1.39 -26.58 12.51
CA LYS A 260 2.41 -25.59 12.11
C LYS A 260 2.48 -24.42 13.07
N GLU A 261 1.35 -23.92 13.57
CA GLU A 261 1.29 -22.87 14.59
C GLU A 261 1.98 -23.30 15.90
N ASN A 262 1.71 -24.53 16.35
CA ASN A 262 2.36 -25.12 17.52
C ASN A 262 3.88 -25.24 17.34
N ASN A 263 4.34 -25.64 16.15
CA ASN A 263 5.77 -25.72 15.84
C ASN A 263 6.44 -24.34 15.77
N LEU A 264 5.77 -23.34 15.17
CA LEU A 264 6.26 -21.95 15.15
C LEU A 264 6.43 -21.40 16.58
N THR A 265 5.47 -21.67 17.47
CA THR A 265 5.54 -21.27 18.87
C THR A 265 6.76 -21.91 19.57
N LYS A 266 7.03 -23.21 19.33
CA LYS A 266 8.24 -23.88 19.85
C LYS A 266 9.53 -23.24 19.35
N TYR A 267 9.59 -22.85 18.07
CA TYR A 267 10.77 -22.18 17.50
C TYR A 267 10.97 -20.77 18.05
N GLN A 268 9.89 -20.00 18.21
CA GLN A 268 9.95 -18.67 18.82
C GLN A 268 10.50 -18.73 20.24
N ASN A 269 10.02 -19.68 21.06
CA ASN A 269 10.55 -19.91 22.41
C ASN A 269 12.04 -20.29 22.39
N SER A 270 12.45 -21.13 21.44
CA SER A 270 13.86 -21.53 21.27
C SER A 270 14.74 -20.33 20.92
N ILE A 271 14.30 -19.46 20.01
CA ILE A 271 15.00 -18.23 19.63
C ILE A 271 15.11 -17.26 20.83
N ALA A 272 14.04 -17.10 21.60
CA ALA A 272 14.06 -16.28 22.81
C ALA A 272 15.12 -16.77 23.81
N ASN A 273 15.21 -18.08 24.02
CA ASN A 273 16.24 -18.69 24.87
C ASN A 273 17.65 -18.43 24.32
N ILE A 274 17.88 -18.61 23.01
CA ILE A 274 19.19 -18.34 22.38
C ILE A 274 19.60 -16.87 22.56
N LYS A 275 18.67 -15.92 22.37
CA LYS A 275 18.95 -14.49 22.58
C LYS A 275 19.36 -14.19 24.02
N ASN A 276 18.70 -14.82 24.99
CA ASN A 276 19.04 -14.67 26.40
C ASN A 276 20.45 -15.22 26.69
N TYR A 277 20.80 -16.40 26.14
CA TYR A 277 22.15 -16.95 26.27
C TYR A 277 23.22 -16.06 25.64
N ALA A 278 22.97 -15.52 24.44
CA ALA A 278 23.90 -14.62 23.78
C ALA A 278 24.15 -13.33 24.59
N TYR A 279 23.08 -12.76 25.17
CA TYR A 279 23.18 -11.59 26.05
C TYR A 279 24.01 -11.89 27.31
N ASN A 280 23.77 -13.03 27.96
CA ASN A 280 24.53 -13.46 29.13
C ASN A 280 26.01 -13.67 28.80
N LEU A 281 26.31 -14.28 27.66
CA LEU A 281 27.68 -14.47 27.18
C LEU A 281 28.37 -13.13 26.91
N GLN A 282 27.70 -12.18 26.26
CA GLN A 282 28.25 -10.84 26.01
C GLN A 282 28.55 -10.12 27.33
N THR A 283 27.63 -10.21 28.31
CA THR A 283 27.84 -9.64 29.64
C THR A 283 29.05 -10.26 30.33
N PHE A 284 29.18 -11.59 30.28
CA PHE A 284 30.33 -12.30 30.83
C PHE A 284 31.66 -11.86 30.19
N MET A 285 31.69 -11.75 28.86
CA MET A 285 32.87 -11.29 28.12
C MET A 285 33.29 -9.87 28.52
N SER A 286 32.32 -8.95 28.66
CA SER A 286 32.59 -7.58 29.13
C SER A 286 33.18 -7.55 30.55
N ILE A 287 32.66 -8.38 31.46
CA ILE A 287 33.20 -8.50 32.83
C ILE A 287 34.64 -9.02 32.77
N LYS A 288 34.93 -10.05 31.95
CA LYS A 288 36.29 -10.58 31.79
C LYS A 288 37.27 -9.57 31.22
N GLN A 289 36.82 -8.72 30.28
CA GLN A 289 37.64 -7.64 29.77
C GLN A 289 37.98 -6.63 30.89
N ILE A 290 36.99 -6.22 31.69
CA ILE A 290 37.23 -5.31 32.82
C ILE A 290 38.19 -5.91 33.85
N GLU A 291 38.01 -7.19 34.21
CA GLU A 291 38.94 -7.89 35.12
C GLU A 291 40.37 -7.91 34.59
N GLN A 292 40.54 -8.15 33.28
CA GLN A 292 41.85 -8.12 32.63
C GLN A 292 42.45 -6.72 32.60
N ASP A 293 41.65 -5.69 32.32
CA ASP A 293 42.09 -4.30 32.31
C ASP A 293 42.52 -3.85 33.72
N LEU A 294 41.80 -4.25 34.76
CA LEU A 294 42.16 -4.01 36.16
C LEU A 294 43.45 -4.74 36.57
N ALA A 295 43.62 -6.00 36.15
CA ALA A 295 44.84 -6.76 36.42
C ALA A 295 46.08 -6.14 35.74
N ASN A 296 45.86 -5.41 34.64
CA ASN A 296 46.89 -4.71 33.89
C ASN A 296 47.08 -3.25 34.35
N GLU A 297 46.49 -2.81 35.47
CA GLU A 297 46.65 -1.45 36.00
C GLU A 297 48.12 -1.08 36.15
N GLN A 298 48.62 -0.29 35.21
CA GLN A 298 49.89 0.41 35.34
C GLN A 298 49.65 1.67 36.16
N THR A 299 50.19 1.72 37.37
CA THR A 299 50.21 2.94 38.17
C THR A 299 51.13 3.96 37.49
N ILE A 300 50.56 4.89 36.73
CA ILE A 300 51.36 5.93 36.06
C ILE A 300 51.75 6.97 37.11
N LYS A 301 53.01 6.93 37.55
CA LYS A 301 53.57 7.96 38.44
C LYS A 301 53.82 9.23 37.64
N THR A 302 53.03 10.27 37.86
CA THR A 302 53.31 11.59 37.31
C THR A 302 54.34 12.30 38.19
N THR A 303 55.24 13.08 37.58
CA THR A 303 56.26 13.86 38.29
C THR A 303 55.73 15.21 38.80
N SER A 304 54.51 15.59 38.42
CA SER A 304 53.89 16.85 38.82
C SER A 304 53.15 16.69 40.14
N LYS A 305 53.45 17.57 41.10
CA LYS A 305 52.82 17.54 42.44
C LYS A 305 51.42 18.16 42.45
N ASP A 306 51.01 18.86 41.39
CA ASP A 306 49.81 19.68 41.38
C ASP A 306 48.98 19.50 40.10
N VAL A 307 48.48 18.29 39.82
CA VAL A 307 47.59 18.05 38.68
C VAL A 307 46.18 18.55 39.00
N LYS A 308 45.60 19.40 38.15
CA LYS A 308 44.21 19.91 38.31
C LYS A 308 43.18 19.11 37.53
N GLY A 309 43.52 18.75 36.30
CA GLY A 309 42.68 17.98 35.40
C GLY A 309 43.51 17.00 34.61
N CYS A 310 43.01 15.78 34.41
CA CYS A 310 43.65 14.79 33.57
C CYS A 310 42.62 14.03 32.73
N CYS A 311 43.03 13.60 31.55
CA CYS A 311 42.32 12.61 30.75
C CYS A 311 43.29 11.67 30.05
N ILE A 312 42.82 10.47 29.72
CA ILE A 312 43.53 9.52 28.87
C ILE A 312 42.97 9.64 27.46
N LEU A 313 43.85 9.80 26.48
CA LEU A 313 43.50 9.85 25.05
C LEU A 313 43.36 8.43 24.52
N GLN A 314 42.57 8.24 23.45
CA GLN A 314 42.37 6.92 22.82
C GLN A 314 43.67 6.24 22.36
N CYS A 315 44.69 7.03 22.04
CA CYS A 315 46.03 6.54 21.71
C CYS A 315 46.89 6.12 22.92
N GLY A 316 46.32 6.06 24.13
CA GLY A 316 47.01 5.68 25.36
C GLY A 316 47.90 6.77 25.98
N ARG A 317 47.99 7.96 25.36
CA ARG A 317 48.67 9.13 25.95
C ARG A 317 47.80 9.76 27.04
N MET A 318 48.43 10.41 28.01
CA MET A 318 47.74 11.12 29.09
C MET A 318 47.93 12.62 28.94
N ALA A 319 46.84 13.38 28.93
CA ALA A 319 46.87 14.83 28.88
C ALA A 319 46.43 15.40 30.23
N PHE A 320 47.18 16.33 30.80
CA PHE A 320 46.84 16.94 32.09
C PHE A 320 47.30 18.40 32.20
N THR A 321 46.61 19.16 33.04
CA THR A 321 46.97 20.53 33.41
C THR A 321 47.57 20.54 34.82
N CYS A 322 48.57 21.38 35.06
CA CYS A 322 49.15 21.56 36.39
C CYS A 322 48.82 22.94 36.97
N CYS A 323 48.75 23.04 38.30
CA CYS A 323 48.64 24.33 38.98
C CYS A 323 49.82 25.22 38.57
N ASN A 324 49.51 26.47 38.20
CA ASN A 324 50.51 27.49 37.84
C ASN A 324 51.33 27.16 36.58
N SER A 325 50.93 26.17 35.78
CA SER A 325 51.46 25.99 34.43
C SER A 325 50.48 26.51 33.41
N ASP A 326 50.88 27.50 32.62
CA ASP A 326 50.16 27.94 31.40
C ASP A 326 50.37 26.95 30.25
N LYS A 327 50.23 25.66 30.55
CA LYS A 327 50.58 24.56 29.64
C LYS A 327 49.67 23.35 29.85
N LEU A 328 49.30 22.71 28.75
CA LEU A 328 48.82 21.33 28.74
C LEU A 328 50.01 20.40 28.58
N MET A 329 50.18 19.50 29.53
CA MET A 329 51.20 18.46 29.50
C MET A 329 50.62 17.22 28.83
N VAL A 330 51.31 16.68 27.84
CA VAL A 330 50.97 15.38 27.24
C VAL A 330 52.10 14.41 27.54
N ASN A 331 51.77 13.31 28.21
CA ASN A 331 52.68 12.21 28.50
C ASN A 331 52.32 10.99 27.65
N LYS A 332 53.32 10.15 27.38
CA LYS A 332 53.13 8.83 26.78
C LYS A 332 52.44 7.89 27.77
N GLY A 333 51.97 6.74 27.28
CA GLY A 333 51.30 5.73 28.13
C GLY A 333 52.17 5.18 29.26
N ASP A 334 53.50 5.28 29.13
CA ASP A 334 54.46 4.93 30.19
C ASP A 334 54.68 6.04 31.24
N GLY A 335 53.98 7.17 31.12
CA GLY A 335 54.10 8.32 32.01
C GLY A 335 55.25 9.26 31.70
N SER A 336 56.12 8.95 30.73
CA SER A 336 57.17 9.86 30.29
C SER A 336 56.59 11.05 29.53
N LYS A 337 57.24 12.21 29.64
CA LYS A 337 56.81 13.43 28.95
C LYS A 337 56.90 13.25 27.43
N ASP A 338 55.80 13.52 26.71
CA ASP A 338 55.76 13.54 25.25
C ASP A 338 56.03 14.97 24.76
N PHE A 339 55.14 15.92 25.05
CA PHE A 339 55.29 17.34 24.73
C PHE A 339 54.41 18.23 25.62
N GLU A 340 54.56 19.54 25.47
CA GLU A 340 53.75 20.55 26.15
C GLU A 340 53.14 21.49 25.11
N ILE A 341 51.91 21.93 25.36
CA ILE A 341 51.23 22.94 24.55
C ILE A 341 50.99 24.17 25.42
N PRO A 342 51.53 25.35 25.09
CA PRO A 342 51.22 26.58 25.79
C PRO A 342 49.71 26.87 25.74
N LEU A 343 49.11 27.01 26.90
CA LEU A 343 47.69 27.30 27.12
C LEU A 343 47.58 28.25 28.32
N PRO A 344 47.63 29.58 28.07
CA PRO A 344 47.52 30.56 29.14
C PRO A 344 46.22 30.39 29.92
N GLY A 345 46.33 30.35 31.25
CA GLY A 345 45.18 30.20 32.13
C GLY A 345 44.49 28.84 32.08
N ALA A 346 45.13 27.79 31.56
CA ALA A 346 44.58 26.43 31.61
C ALA A 346 44.25 26.02 33.05
N PHE A 347 43.01 25.55 33.26
CA PHE A 347 42.52 25.20 34.59
C PHE A 347 42.24 23.70 34.69
N ASP A 348 41.50 23.13 33.75
CA ASP A 348 41.02 21.74 33.82
C ASP A 348 40.95 21.09 32.43
N VAL A 349 41.08 19.76 32.38
CA VAL A 349 40.93 18.95 31.15
C VAL A 349 39.59 18.25 31.20
N VAL A 350 38.67 18.66 30.33
CA VAL A 350 37.26 18.25 30.42
C VAL A 350 36.99 16.94 29.68
N ASN A 351 37.60 16.75 28.50
CA ASN A 351 37.38 15.54 27.70
C ASN A 351 38.46 15.38 26.61
N GLY A 352 38.96 14.17 26.40
CA GLY A 352 39.70 13.77 25.20
C GLY A 352 38.73 13.08 24.23
N THR A 353 38.12 13.84 23.30
CA THR A 353 37.07 13.30 22.42
C THR A 353 37.62 12.36 21.34
N THR A 354 38.91 12.49 21.00
CA THR A 354 39.63 11.66 20.02
C THR A 354 41.12 11.58 20.39
N ASP A 355 41.91 10.79 19.66
CA ASP A 355 43.37 10.78 19.69
C ASP A 355 44.02 12.10 19.23
N LYS A 356 43.23 13.00 18.61
CA LYS A 356 43.69 14.26 18.02
C LYS A 356 43.27 15.50 18.79
N THR A 357 42.22 15.43 19.61
CA THR A 357 41.64 16.63 20.23
C THR A 357 41.39 16.49 21.72
N VAL A 358 41.81 17.50 22.47
CA VAL A 358 41.52 17.64 23.91
C VAL A 358 40.79 18.94 24.16
N ILE A 359 39.77 18.87 25.00
CA ILE A 359 38.99 20.01 25.44
C ILE A 359 39.52 20.45 26.80
N VAL A 360 40.07 21.67 26.86
CA VAL A 360 40.68 22.26 28.06
C VAL A 360 39.87 23.49 28.47
N SER A 361 39.46 23.54 29.73
CA SER A 361 38.90 24.74 30.35
C SER A 361 40.02 25.73 30.66
N SER A 362 39.86 26.99 30.25
CA SER A 362 40.89 28.04 30.40
C SER A 362 40.28 29.35 30.93
N ASN A 363 41.04 30.06 31.77
CA ASN A 363 40.70 31.36 32.33
C ASN A 363 41.85 32.33 32.10
N GLU A 364 41.86 32.99 30.94
CA GLU A 364 42.93 33.88 30.52
C GLU A 364 42.49 35.34 30.69
N MET A 365 43.22 36.12 31.49
CA MET A 365 43.07 37.60 31.62
C MET A 365 41.61 38.11 31.52
N PHE A 366 40.73 37.64 32.41
CA PHE A 366 39.31 38.01 32.50
C PHE A 366 38.37 37.42 31.43
N LYS A 367 38.82 36.47 30.61
CA LYS A 367 37.99 35.71 29.67
C LYS A 367 38.00 34.23 30.03
N SER A 368 36.89 33.76 30.58
CA SER A 368 36.62 32.33 30.76
C SER A 368 36.25 31.71 29.41
N GLY A 369 36.77 30.54 29.08
CA GLY A 369 36.42 29.86 27.83
C GLY A 369 36.94 28.43 27.73
N ILE A 370 36.54 27.78 26.66
CA ILE A 370 36.94 26.41 26.32
C ILE A 370 37.93 26.46 25.16
N SER A 371 39.11 25.90 25.37
CA SER A 371 40.13 25.69 24.35
C SER A 371 40.00 24.28 23.78
N ILE A 372 39.79 24.18 22.47
CA ILE A 372 39.91 22.92 21.72
C ILE A 372 41.35 22.83 21.24
N VAL A 373 42.10 21.90 21.81
CA VAL A 373 43.53 21.71 21.55
C VAL A 373 43.72 20.59 20.56
N ASP A 374 44.40 20.87 19.47
CA ASP A 374 44.84 19.86 18.52
C ASP A 374 46.19 19.29 18.98
N ILE A 375 46.18 18.00 19.30
CA ILE A 375 47.29 17.23 19.85
C ILE A 375 48.31 16.88 18.76
N GLN A 376 47.89 16.74 17.50
CA GLN A 376 48.81 16.49 16.39
C GLN A 376 49.57 17.77 16.01
N ASP A 377 48.83 18.87 15.89
CA ASP A 377 49.38 20.17 15.53
C ASP A 377 50.03 20.92 16.72
N ARG A 378 49.88 20.38 17.94
CA ARG A 378 50.43 20.93 19.20
C ARG A 378 50.04 22.39 19.44
N LYS A 379 48.80 22.76 19.13
CA LYS A 379 48.31 24.14 19.24
C LYS A 379 46.83 24.19 19.62
N VAL A 380 46.39 25.33 20.11
CA VAL A 380 44.96 25.62 20.28
C VAL A 380 44.34 25.82 18.90
N SER A 381 43.45 24.91 18.51
CA SER A 381 42.75 24.97 17.21
C SER A 381 41.62 25.99 17.24
N LYS A 382 40.93 26.12 18.39
CA LYS A 382 39.78 26.99 18.55
C LYS A 382 39.61 27.36 20.03
N PHE A 383 39.39 28.65 20.30
CA PHE A 383 38.97 29.15 21.61
C PHE A 383 37.50 29.58 21.54
N ILE A 384 36.68 29.08 22.46
CA ILE A 384 35.27 29.41 22.57
C ILE A 384 35.08 30.21 23.86
N PRO A 385 34.91 31.55 23.79
CA PRO A 385 34.67 32.35 24.98
C PRO A 385 33.31 32.00 25.59
N CYS A 386 33.28 31.75 26.89
CA CYS A 386 32.05 31.55 27.64
C CYS A 386 31.60 32.89 28.21
N ARG A 387 30.36 33.32 27.90
CA ARG A 387 29.77 34.56 28.44
C ARG A 387 29.42 34.47 29.92
N PHE A 388 29.38 33.26 30.47
CA PHE A 388 29.18 33.03 31.89
C PHE A 388 30.54 32.71 32.51
N GLN A 389 30.91 33.42 33.58
CA GLN A 389 31.98 32.95 34.46
C GLN A 389 31.57 31.55 34.92
N MET A 390 32.37 30.54 34.56
CA MET A 390 32.20 29.21 35.13
C MET A 390 32.62 29.31 36.59
N PHE A 391 31.63 29.46 37.48
CA PHE A 391 31.86 29.33 38.91
C PHE A 391 32.06 27.85 39.21
N TRP A 392 33.31 27.48 39.47
CA TRP A 392 33.63 26.17 40.01
C TRP A 392 33.52 26.26 41.53
N PHE A 393 32.51 25.61 42.09
CA PHE A 393 32.42 25.40 43.53
C PHE A 393 33.44 24.32 43.88
N SER A 394 34.60 24.69 44.43
CA SER A 394 35.42 23.71 45.13
C SER A 394 34.64 23.29 46.37
N ARG A 395 34.11 22.07 46.38
CA ARG A 395 33.78 21.42 47.66
C ARG A 395 35.12 21.10 48.33
N THR A 396 35.54 21.96 49.25
CA THR A 396 36.53 21.63 50.27
C THR A 396 36.00 20.53 51.17
#